data_AF-A0A924L5M7-F1
#
_entry.id   AF-A0A924L5M7-F1
#
_cell.length_a   1.000
_cell.length_b   1.000
_cell.length_c   1.000
_cell.angle_alpha   90.00
_cell.angle_beta   90.00
_cell.angle_gamma   90.00
#
_symmetry.space_group_name_H-M   'P 1'
#
loop_
_entity.id
_entity.type
_entity.pdbx_description
1 polymer ?
#
loop_
_entity_poly.entity_id
_entity_poly.type
_entity_poly.pdbx_seq_one_letter_code
_entity_poly.pdbx_strand_id
1 'polypeptide(L)'
;MFGSGSSFALLEEAVRDGRSDVAVVAHEVGASAAQVGIPLHEVLDHVERAHAGDQPAFETVRAAALAWAEEALIHHANVSCEDPLTSLATVPHVRSRLAEIYRGAERVGCPASDTSALVVVELPVTSMGHELEQSLRALEVAEVLRSVFSGDETVAQLSARRFAALVARERADGVAVNLLAMLLEEALGSDVQPRLWVEHLPGSVDGVARVLAGLSE
;
A
#
# COMPACT_ATOMS: atom_id res chain seq x y z
N MET A 1 8.70 5.91 19.31
CA MET A 1 9.74 6.96 19.25
C MET A 1 11.07 6.57 19.90
N PHE A 2 11.20 5.41 20.57
CA PHE A 2 12.42 5.04 21.31
C PHE A 2 13.46 4.18 20.54
N GLY A 3 13.26 3.93 19.24
CA GLY A 3 14.14 3.04 18.45
C GLY A 3 15.37 3.73 17.85
N SER A 4 15.18 4.89 17.20
CA SER A 4 16.22 5.48 16.33
C SER A 4 17.45 6.01 17.09
N GLY A 5 17.27 6.56 18.30
CA GLY A 5 18.38 7.00 19.14
C GLY A 5 19.27 5.85 19.63
N SER A 6 18.74 4.62 19.69
CA SER A 6 19.51 3.43 20.05
C SER A 6 20.44 2.99 18.92
N SER A 7 19.97 3.04 17.67
CA SER A 7 20.77 2.59 16.51
C SER A 7 21.98 3.48 16.26
N PHE A 8 21.83 4.81 16.37
CA PHE A 8 22.97 5.72 16.21
C PHE A 8 24.02 5.54 17.32
N ALA A 9 23.60 5.29 18.56
CA ALA A 9 24.53 5.00 19.65
C ALA A 9 25.32 3.69 19.43
N LEU A 10 24.69 2.67 18.84
CA LEU A 10 25.36 1.42 18.48
C LEU A 10 26.45 1.63 17.41
N LEU A 11 26.24 2.56 16.47
CA LEU A 11 27.26 2.92 15.48
C LEU A 11 28.46 3.60 16.13
N GLU A 12 28.21 4.56 17.02
CA GLU A 12 29.28 5.24 17.78
C GLU A 12 30.10 4.25 18.63
N GLU A 13 29.43 3.30 19.27
CA GLU A 13 30.08 2.23 20.03
C GLU A 13 30.90 1.31 19.12
N ALA A 14 30.33 0.88 17.99
CA ALA A 14 31.04 0.02 17.04
C ALA A 14 32.31 0.65 16.46
N VAL A 15 32.27 1.95 16.15
CA VAL A 15 33.44 2.69 15.69
C VAL A 15 34.47 2.87 16.80
N ARG A 16 34.04 3.25 18.01
CA ARG A 16 34.94 3.43 19.17
C ARG A 16 35.68 2.15 19.54
N ASP A 17 35.00 1.01 19.47
CA ASP A 17 35.56 -0.30 19.82
C ASP A 17 36.39 -0.91 18.67
N GLY A 18 36.48 -0.24 17.52
CA GLY A 18 37.22 -0.72 16.35
C GLY A 18 36.67 -2.04 15.80
N ARG A 19 35.34 -2.23 15.88
CA ARG A 19 34.70 -3.47 15.46
C ARG A 19 34.80 -3.69 13.95
N SER A 20 34.89 -4.94 13.52
CA SER A 20 34.95 -5.31 12.11
C SER A 20 33.60 -5.24 11.38
N ASP A 21 32.50 -5.07 12.11
CA ASP A 21 31.12 -5.09 11.58
C ASP A 21 30.46 -3.69 11.50
N VAL A 22 31.26 -2.61 11.58
CA VAL A 22 30.77 -1.23 11.51
C VAL A 22 29.88 -0.98 10.28
N ALA A 23 30.21 -1.57 9.12
CA ALA A 23 29.39 -1.44 7.92
C ALA A 23 28.00 -2.10 8.06
N VAL A 24 27.89 -3.21 8.80
CA VAL A 24 26.61 -3.88 9.08
C VAL A 24 25.77 -3.02 10.02
N VAL A 25 26.38 -2.46 11.07
CA VAL A 25 25.71 -1.54 11.98
C VAL A 25 25.24 -0.28 11.25
N ALA A 26 26.07 0.26 10.35
CA ALA A 26 25.70 1.40 9.52
C ALA A 26 24.53 1.09 8.57
N HIS A 27 24.45 -0.13 8.03
CA HIS A 27 23.29 -0.60 7.27
C HIS A 27 22.01 -0.58 8.12
N GLU A 28 22.04 -1.17 9.32
CA GLU A 28 20.88 -1.17 10.23
C GLU A 28 20.43 0.25 10.63
N VAL A 29 21.40 1.14 10.86
CA VAL A 29 21.14 2.56 11.14
C VAL A 29 20.43 3.23 9.98
N GLY A 30 20.95 3.06 8.75
CA GLY A 30 20.34 3.62 7.54
C GLY A 30 18.92 3.13 7.33
N ALA A 31 18.71 1.82 7.43
CA ALA A 31 17.41 1.18 7.33
C ALA A 31 16.41 1.71 8.38
N SER A 32 16.81 1.71 9.66
CA SER A 32 15.95 2.16 10.76
C SER A 32 15.62 3.64 10.67
N ALA A 33 16.56 4.47 10.22
CA ALA A 33 16.35 5.90 10.02
C ALA A 33 15.33 6.18 8.91
N ALA A 34 15.40 5.47 7.79
CA ALA A 34 14.42 5.59 6.71
C ALA A 34 13.00 5.21 7.14
N GLN A 35 12.83 4.14 7.93
CA GLN A 35 11.54 3.68 8.44
C GLN A 35 10.80 4.72 9.30
N VAL A 36 11.54 5.64 9.93
CA VAL A 36 10.97 6.72 10.74
C VAL A 36 11.00 8.08 10.05
N GLY A 37 11.41 8.14 8.77
CA GLY A 37 11.43 9.36 7.97
C GLY A 37 12.57 10.33 8.25
N ILE A 38 13.68 9.88 8.87
CA ILE A 38 14.88 10.72 9.02
C ILE A 38 15.53 10.90 7.63
N PRO A 39 15.88 12.12 7.23
CA PRO A 39 16.45 12.36 5.90
C PRO A 39 17.89 11.83 5.80
N LEU A 40 18.28 11.39 4.59
CA LEU A 40 19.60 10.78 4.35
C LEU A 40 20.77 11.66 4.83
N HIS A 41 20.70 12.99 4.64
CA HIS A 41 21.78 13.88 5.05
C HIS A 41 22.02 13.86 6.58
N GLU A 42 20.96 13.73 7.40
CA GLU A 42 21.11 13.58 8.84
C GLU A 42 21.75 12.23 9.21
N VAL A 43 21.42 11.17 8.47
CA VAL A 43 22.08 9.86 8.65
C VAL A 43 23.57 9.95 8.35
N LEU A 44 23.94 10.62 7.25
CA LEU A 44 25.35 10.83 6.88
C LEU A 44 26.08 11.66 7.93
N ASP A 45 25.47 12.74 8.42
CA ASP A 45 25.99 13.52 9.53
C ASP A 45 26.25 12.66 10.79
N HIS A 46 25.37 11.72 11.11
CA HIS A 46 25.55 10.81 12.24
C HIS A 46 26.69 9.81 12.01
N VAL A 47 26.84 9.29 10.78
CA VAL A 47 27.99 8.44 10.40
C VAL A 47 29.29 9.22 10.54
N GLU A 48 29.34 10.49 10.09
CA GLU A 48 30.52 11.34 10.24
C GLU A 48 30.86 11.63 11.71
N ARG A 49 29.86 11.97 12.53
CA ARG A 49 30.05 12.21 13.97
C ARG A 49 30.56 10.97 14.71
N ALA A 50 30.10 9.78 14.34
CA ALA A 50 30.56 8.52 14.94
C ALA A 50 32.07 8.28 14.75
N HIS A 51 32.68 8.85 13.71
CA HIS A 51 34.11 8.74 13.43
C HIS A 51 34.93 9.90 14.03
N ALA A 52 34.32 10.76 14.86
CA ALA A 52 35.01 11.80 15.64
C ALA A 52 35.96 12.72 14.83
N GLY A 53 35.67 12.94 13.53
CA GLY A 53 36.47 13.77 12.63
C GLY A 53 37.44 13.01 11.72
N ASP A 54 37.63 11.71 11.93
CA ASP A 54 38.28 10.84 10.94
C ASP A 54 37.32 10.56 9.77
N GLN A 55 37.88 10.37 8.58
CA GLN A 55 37.07 10.08 7.39
C GLN A 55 36.46 8.67 7.51
N PRO A 56 35.12 8.53 7.48
CA PRO A 56 34.49 7.22 7.48
C PRO A 56 34.93 6.38 6.28
N ALA A 57 35.11 5.08 6.48
CA ALA A 57 35.36 4.17 5.37
C ALA A 57 34.21 4.25 4.36
N PHE A 58 34.54 4.24 3.06
CA PHE A 58 33.55 4.29 1.99
C PHE A 58 32.48 3.19 2.12
N GLU A 59 32.88 1.99 2.56
CA GLU A 59 31.97 0.86 2.78
C GLU A 59 30.90 1.18 3.83
N THR A 60 31.26 1.85 4.92
CA THR A 60 30.32 2.27 5.98
C THR A 60 29.30 3.27 5.46
N VAL A 61 29.76 4.31 4.75
CA VAL A 61 28.89 5.34 4.16
C VAL A 61 27.96 4.73 3.12
N ARG A 62 28.50 3.87 2.25
CA ARG A 62 27.73 3.16 1.22
C ARG A 62 26.69 2.24 1.84
N ALA A 63 27.03 1.52 2.91
CA ALA A 63 26.10 0.62 3.59
C ALA A 63 24.90 1.38 4.18
N ALA A 64 25.14 2.48 4.88
CA ALA A 64 24.06 3.33 5.42
C ALA A 64 23.20 3.94 4.30
N ALA A 65 23.82 4.49 3.26
CA ALA A 65 23.10 5.16 2.18
C ALA A 65 22.22 4.20 1.35
N LEU A 66 22.71 3.00 1.06
CA LEU A 66 21.93 1.99 0.33
C LEU A 66 20.75 1.49 1.16
N ALA A 67 21.01 1.11 2.42
CA ALA A 67 19.96 0.65 3.32
C ALA A 67 18.87 1.70 3.50
N TRP A 68 19.28 2.97 3.67
CA TRP A 68 18.35 4.08 3.76
C TRP A 68 17.52 4.23 2.48
N ALA A 69 18.15 4.18 1.30
CA ALA A 69 17.45 4.36 0.03
C ALA A 69 16.43 3.24 -0.24
N GLU A 70 16.79 1.99 0.03
CA GLU A 70 15.92 0.82 -0.12
C GLU A 70 14.72 0.90 0.84
N GLU A 71 14.97 1.12 2.12
CA GLU A 71 13.90 1.24 3.14
C GLU A 71 13.05 2.49 2.97
N ALA A 72 13.62 3.60 2.46
CA ALA A 72 12.84 4.79 2.18
C ALA A 72 11.79 4.51 1.11
N LEU A 73 12.11 3.77 0.05
CA LEU A 73 11.14 3.39 -0.98
C LEU A 73 10.01 2.53 -0.40
N ILE A 74 10.36 1.55 0.45
CA ILE A 74 9.39 0.69 1.14
C ILE A 74 8.49 1.54 2.07
N HIS A 75 9.07 2.44 2.86
CA HIS A 75 8.33 3.33 3.73
C HIS A 75 7.36 4.20 2.94
N HIS A 76 7.81 4.84 1.85
CA HIS A 76 6.96 5.66 1.00
C HIS A 76 5.81 4.86 0.40
N ALA A 77 6.06 3.65 -0.09
CA ALA A 77 5.01 2.75 -0.56
C ALA A 77 4.00 2.42 0.54
N ASN A 78 4.45 2.19 1.77
CA ASN A 78 3.60 1.84 2.91
C ASN A 78 2.74 3.00 3.44
N VAL A 79 3.20 4.24 3.32
CA VAL A 79 2.43 5.43 3.75
C VAL A 79 1.61 6.05 2.62
N SER A 80 1.79 5.57 1.39
CA SER A 80 1.03 6.02 0.23
C SER A 80 -0.46 5.66 0.33
N CYS A 81 -1.30 6.54 -0.19
CA CYS A 81 -2.70 6.25 -0.43
C CYS A 81 -2.93 5.50 -1.74
N GLU A 82 -1.88 5.29 -2.54
CA GLU A 82 -1.90 4.63 -3.84
C GLU A 82 -0.90 3.48 -3.89
N ASP A 83 -1.33 2.36 -4.45
CA ASP A 83 -0.48 1.21 -4.78
C ASP A 83 0.51 1.61 -5.89
N PRO A 84 1.83 1.42 -5.69
CA PRO A 84 2.84 1.92 -6.62
C PRO A 84 2.84 1.21 -7.99
N LEU A 85 2.28 0.01 -8.09
CA LEU A 85 2.19 -0.73 -9.34
C LEU A 85 0.98 -0.28 -10.16
N THR A 86 -0.19 -0.27 -9.55
CA THR A 86 -1.48 -0.08 -10.22
C THR A 86 -2.00 1.35 -10.16
N SER A 87 -1.43 2.19 -9.30
CA SER A 87 -1.94 3.52 -8.91
C SER A 87 -3.37 3.49 -8.35
N LEU A 88 -3.84 2.32 -7.88
CA LEU A 88 -5.13 2.19 -7.23
C LEU A 88 -5.04 2.61 -5.77
N ALA A 89 -6.16 3.05 -5.20
CA ALA A 89 -6.22 3.40 -3.79
C ALA A 89 -5.86 2.21 -2.89
N THR A 90 -5.17 2.48 -1.78
CA THR A 90 -4.85 1.49 -0.75
C THR A 90 -6.01 1.31 0.24
N VAL A 91 -6.02 0.19 0.98
CA VAL A 91 -7.04 -0.07 2.01
C VAL A 91 -7.17 1.05 3.05
N PRO A 92 -6.08 1.67 3.56
CA PRO A 92 -6.17 2.86 4.42
C PRO A 92 -6.91 4.04 3.77
N HIS A 93 -6.71 4.27 2.47
CA HIS A 93 -7.41 5.33 1.75
C HIS A 93 -8.92 5.02 1.63
N VAL A 94 -9.28 3.79 1.25
CA VAL A 94 -10.69 3.34 1.21
C VAL A 94 -11.38 3.50 2.56
N ARG A 95 -10.71 3.12 3.65
CA ARG A 95 -11.22 3.29 5.02
C ARG A 95 -11.51 4.77 5.34
N SER A 96 -10.61 5.66 4.96
CA SER A 96 -10.76 7.10 5.16
C SER A 96 -11.95 7.65 4.37
N ARG A 97 -12.08 7.22 3.11
CA ARG A 97 -13.20 7.62 2.25
C ARG A 97 -14.54 7.11 2.76
N LEU A 98 -14.61 5.86 3.22
CA LEU A 98 -15.81 5.33 3.86
C LEU A 98 -16.17 6.14 5.12
N ALA A 99 -15.20 6.48 5.97
CA ALA A 99 -15.48 7.31 7.14
C ALA A 99 -16.12 8.67 6.78
N GLU A 100 -15.72 9.28 5.66
CA GLU A 100 -16.37 10.49 5.13
C GLU A 100 -17.80 10.24 4.67
N ILE A 101 -18.03 9.16 3.92
CA ILE A 101 -19.37 8.78 3.43
C ILE A 101 -20.32 8.56 4.61
N TYR A 102 -19.91 7.80 5.63
CA TYR A 102 -20.76 7.56 6.81
C TYR A 102 -21.10 8.85 7.55
N ARG A 103 -20.12 9.73 7.79
CA ARG A 103 -20.38 11.06 8.40
C ARG A 103 -21.33 11.91 7.54
N GLY A 104 -21.18 11.85 6.21
CA GLY A 104 -22.07 12.53 5.27
C GLY A 104 -23.50 12.00 5.32
N ALA A 105 -23.64 10.68 5.37
CA ALA A 105 -24.90 9.95 5.43
C ALA A 105 -25.65 10.25 6.74
N GLU A 106 -24.94 10.22 7.89
CA GLU A 106 -25.47 10.62 9.20
C GLU A 106 -26.02 12.05 9.19
N ARG A 107 -25.29 12.99 8.58
CA ARG A 107 -25.72 14.41 8.50
C ARG A 107 -27.02 14.60 7.71
N VAL A 108 -27.26 13.77 6.69
CA VAL A 108 -28.45 13.84 5.83
C VAL A 108 -29.57 12.92 6.32
N GLY A 109 -29.30 12.07 7.32
CA GLY A 109 -30.28 11.13 7.86
C GLY A 109 -30.57 9.94 6.94
N CYS A 110 -29.61 9.58 6.08
CA CYS A 110 -29.71 8.44 5.17
C CYS A 110 -28.67 7.38 5.55
N PRO A 111 -28.97 6.07 5.50
CA PRO A 111 -27.95 5.03 5.67
C PRO A 111 -26.91 5.04 4.54
N ALA A 112 -25.63 4.93 4.87
CA ALA A 112 -24.57 4.83 3.86
C ALA A 112 -24.73 3.61 2.93
N SER A 113 -25.36 2.53 3.43
CA SER A 113 -25.71 1.33 2.66
C SER A 113 -26.67 1.58 1.50
N ASP A 114 -27.44 2.66 1.58
CA ASP A 114 -28.47 3.01 0.60
C ASP A 114 -27.89 3.91 -0.50
N THR A 115 -26.79 4.61 -0.22
CA THR A 115 -26.16 5.56 -1.16
C THR A 115 -24.85 5.06 -1.76
N SER A 116 -24.23 4.04 -1.17
CA SER A 116 -22.91 3.57 -1.61
C SER A 116 -22.77 2.04 -1.51
N ALA A 117 -21.94 1.48 -2.39
CA ALA A 117 -21.63 0.06 -2.43
C ALA A 117 -20.17 -0.16 -2.87
N LEU A 118 -19.67 -1.37 -2.63
CA LEU A 118 -18.38 -1.83 -3.15
C LEU A 118 -18.64 -2.84 -4.26
N VAL A 119 -18.19 -2.56 -5.48
CA VAL A 119 -18.14 -3.55 -6.56
C VAL A 119 -16.80 -4.25 -6.46
N VAL A 120 -16.79 -5.54 -6.15
CA VAL A 120 -15.57 -6.31 -5.87
C VAL A 120 -15.26 -7.26 -7.01
N VAL A 121 -13.99 -7.31 -7.37
CA VAL A 121 -13.38 -8.23 -8.34
C VAL A 121 -12.36 -9.08 -7.61
N GLU A 122 -12.53 -10.40 -7.66
CA GLU A 122 -11.60 -11.38 -7.10
C GLU A 122 -11.05 -12.27 -8.22
N LEU A 123 -9.74 -12.25 -8.42
CA LEU A 123 -9.08 -13.16 -9.36
C LEU A 123 -9.05 -14.59 -8.77
N PRO A 124 -9.02 -15.68 -9.56
CA PRO A 124 -8.97 -17.06 -9.07
C PRO A 124 -7.57 -17.49 -8.61
N VAL A 125 -7.44 -18.39 -7.61
CA VAL A 125 -6.13 -18.82 -7.07
C VAL A 125 -5.40 -19.61 -8.14
N THR A 126 -4.30 -19.08 -8.68
CA THR A 126 -3.51 -19.80 -9.67
C THR A 126 -2.34 -20.48 -8.97
N SER A 127 -2.31 -21.81 -9.00
CA SER A 127 -1.27 -22.64 -8.39
C SER A 127 0.11 -22.48 -9.04
N MET A 128 0.17 -21.83 -10.21
CA MET A 128 1.38 -21.54 -10.97
C MET A 128 1.18 -20.21 -11.71
N GLY A 129 1.69 -19.13 -11.15
CA GLY A 129 1.79 -17.85 -11.84
C GLY A 129 2.98 -17.10 -11.27
N HIS A 130 3.95 -16.79 -12.12
CA HIS A 130 5.09 -15.95 -11.73
C HIS A 130 4.57 -14.61 -11.16
N GLU A 131 5.24 -14.04 -10.16
CA GLU A 131 4.84 -12.74 -9.55
C GLU A 131 4.58 -11.64 -10.59
N LEU A 132 5.31 -11.70 -11.71
CA LEU A 132 5.12 -10.84 -12.87
C LEU A 132 3.72 -10.99 -13.51
N GLU A 133 3.23 -12.21 -13.71
CA GLU A 133 1.91 -12.44 -14.31
C GLU A 133 0.79 -11.91 -13.42
N GLN A 134 0.92 -12.07 -12.09
CA GLN A 134 -0.04 -11.50 -11.14
C GLN A 134 -0.02 -9.97 -11.19
N SER A 135 1.17 -9.39 -11.34
CA SER A 135 1.34 -7.94 -11.49
C SER A 135 0.71 -7.42 -12.78
N LEU A 136 0.89 -8.12 -13.91
CA LEU A 136 0.25 -7.76 -15.19
C LEU A 136 -1.27 -7.85 -15.11
N ARG A 137 -1.81 -8.92 -14.49
CA ARG A 137 -3.26 -9.04 -14.27
C ARG A 137 -3.80 -7.94 -13.36
N ALA A 138 -3.04 -7.52 -12.34
CA ALA A 138 -3.43 -6.40 -11.49
C ALA A 138 -3.54 -5.08 -12.28
N LEU A 139 -2.61 -4.84 -13.21
CA LEU A 139 -2.67 -3.69 -14.11
C LEU A 139 -3.89 -3.74 -15.03
N GLU A 140 -4.20 -4.90 -15.61
CA GLU A 140 -5.39 -5.11 -16.46
C GLU A 140 -6.69 -4.86 -15.69
N VAL A 141 -6.83 -5.43 -14.48
CA VAL A 141 -8.00 -5.19 -13.62
C VAL A 141 -8.12 -3.71 -13.25
N ALA A 142 -7.01 -3.05 -12.94
CA ALA A 142 -6.99 -1.62 -12.61
C ALA A 142 -7.45 -0.75 -13.79
N GLU A 143 -6.99 -1.04 -15.00
CA GLU A 143 -7.40 -0.35 -16.21
C GLU A 143 -8.90 -0.54 -16.49
N VAL A 144 -9.39 -1.77 -16.41
CA VAL A 144 -10.80 -2.07 -16.64
C VAL A 144 -11.69 -1.41 -15.58
N LEU A 145 -11.34 -1.47 -14.30
CA LEU A 145 -12.12 -0.81 -13.24
C LEU A 145 -12.21 0.71 -13.45
N ARG A 146 -11.12 1.37 -13.83
CA ARG A 146 -11.11 2.81 -14.11
C ARG A 146 -11.86 3.18 -15.39
N SER A 147 -11.95 2.27 -16.37
CA SER A 147 -12.73 2.54 -17.58
C SER A 147 -14.24 2.49 -17.30
N VAL A 148 -14.69 1.52 -16.49
CA VAL A 148 -16.10 1.39 -16.07
C VAL A 148 -16.49 2.47 -15.06
N PHE A 149 -15.64 2.71 -14.06
CA PHE A 149 -15.85 3.67 -12.97
C PHE A 149 -14.91 4.87 -13.13
N SER A 150 -15.24 5.73 -14.08
CA SER A 150 -14.40 6.85 -14.55
C SER A 150 -14.74 8.22 -13.91
N GLY A 151 -15.64 8.25 -12.93
CA GLY A 151 -16.08 9.46 -12.24
C GLY A 151 -15.32 9.73 -10.94
N ASP A 152 -16.05 10.01 -9.87
CA ASP A 152 -15.52 10.29 -8.52
C ASP A 152 -15.41 9.05 -7.63
N GLU A 153 -15.55 7.86 -8.22
CA GLU A 153 -15.42 6.59 -7.52
C GLU A 153 -13.99 6.35 -7.03
N THR A 154 -13.87 5.59 -5.94
CA THR A 154 -12.55 5.19 -5.43
C THR A 154 -12.28 3.76 -5.84
N VAL A 155 -11.40 3.56 -6.83
CA VAL A 155 -10.93 2.23 -7.25
C VAL A 155 -9.69 1.87 -6.45
N ALA A 156 -9.69 0.68 -5.86
CA ALA A 156 -8.73 0.25 -4.87
C ALA A 156 -8.25 -1.18 -5.06
N GLN A 157 -7.02 -1.44 -4.66
CA GLN A 157 -6.49 -2.79 -4.49
C GLN A 157 -6.55 -3.16 -3.00
N LEU A 158 -7.34 -4.20 -2.67
CA LEU A 158 -7.62 -4.63 -1.30
C LEU A 158 -6.67 -5.74 -0.82
N SER A 159 -6.22 -6.56 -1.76
CA SER A 159 -5.18 -7.57 -1.58
C SER A 159 -4.50 -7.84 -2.94
N ALA A 160 -3.54 -8.76 -3.00
CA ALA A 160 -2.90 -9.17 -4.27
C ALA A 160 -3.90 -9.68 -5.33
N ARG A 161 -5.11 -10.07 -4.92
CA ARG A 161 -6.10 -10.75 -5.77
C ARG A 161 -7.49 -10.12 -5.74
N ARG A 162 -7.71 -9.14 -4.85
CA ARG A 162 -9.01 -8.50 -4.63
C ARG A 162 -8.89 -7.02 -4.89
N PHE A 163 -9.79 -6.55 -5.73
CA PHE A 163 -9.90 -5.16 -6.16
C PHE A 163 -11.33 -4.72 -5.92
N ALA A 164 -11.53 -3.44 -5.63
CA ALA A 164 -12.87 -2.92 -5.45
C ALA A 164 -13.02 -1.50 -5.97
N ALA A 165 -14.20 -1.19 -6.49
CA ALA A 165 -14.63 0.18 -6.71
C ALA A 165 -15.67 0.56 -5.64
N LEU A 166 -15.38 1.60 -4.87
CA LEU A 166 -16.35 2.26 -4.00
C LEU A 166 -17.14 3.26 -4.83
N VAL A 167 -18.42 2.96 -5.03
CA VAL A 167 -19.27 3.64 -6.01
C VAL A 167 -20.57 4.12 -5.36
N ALA A 168 -21.23 5.09 -6.01
CA ALA A 168 -22.63 5.41 -5.69
C ALA A 168 -23.51 4.19 -5.93
N ARG A 169 -24.52 3.97 -5.07
CA ARG A 169 -25.33 2.74 -5.08
C ARG A 169 -26.01 2.49 -6.42
N GLU A 170 -26.43 3.56 -7.09
CA GLU A 170 -27.11 3.55 -8.38
C GLU A 170 -26.16 3.13 -9.52
N ARG A 171 -24.85 3.30 -9.33
CA ARG A 171 -23.80 2.91 -10.29
C ARG A 171 -23.33 1.47 -10.09
N ALA A 172 -23.75 0.80 -9.01
CA ALA A 172 -23.50 -0.63 -8.77
C ALA A 172 -24.62 -1.51 -9.38
N ASP A 173 -25.21 -1.09 -10.50
CA ASP A 173 -26.31 -1.80 -11.14
C ASP A 173 -25.83 -2.98 -12.01
N GLY A 174 -26.78 -3.79 -12.49
CA GLY A 174 -26.47 -4.94 -13.32
C GLY A 174 -25.83 -4.57 -14.66
N VAL A 175 -26.05 -3.36 -15.18
CA VAL A 175 -25.47 -2.92 -16.46
C VAL A 175 -23.97 -2.68 -16.27
N ALA A 176 -23.58 -1.94 -15.23
CA ALA A 176 -22.19 -1.67 -14.91
C ALA A 176 -21.42 -2.96 -14.57
N VAL A 177 -22.02 -3.85 -13.76
CA VAL A 177 -21.39 -5.14 -13.41
C VAL A 177 -21.22 -6.04 -14.64
N ASN A 178 -22.20 -6.09 -15.54
CA ASN A 178 -22.08 -6.88 -16.77
C ASN A 178 -21.03 -6.30 -17.73
N LEU A 179 -20.96 -4.96 -17.87
CA LEU A 179 -19.92 -4.31 -18.66
C LEU A 179 -18.53 -4.61 -18.09
N LEU A 180 -18.38 -4.52 -16.77
CA LEU A 180 -17.15 -4.87 -16.07
C LEU A 180 -16.75 -6.32 -16.32
N ALA A 181 -17.70 -7.26 -16.22
CA ALA A 181 -17.43 -8.67 -16.49
C ALA A 181 -16.96 -8.91 -17.94
N MET A 182 -17.61 -8.29 -18.93
CA MET A 182 -17.22 -8.41 -20.34
C MET A 182 -15.81 -7.87 -20.61
N LEU A 183 -15.49 -6.68 -20.08
CA LEU A 183 -14.17 -6.07 -20.28
C LEU A 183 -13.06 -6.83 -19.56
N LEU A 184 -13.34 -7.40 -18.38
CA LEU A 184 -12.39 -8.26 -17.67
C LEU A 184 -12.14 -9.57 -18.41
N GLU A 185 -13.16 -10.18 -19.01
CA GLU A 185 -13.01 -11.38 -19.84
C GLU A 185 -12.14 -11.11 -21.07
N GLU A 186 -12.33 -9.95 -21.71
CA GLU A 186 -11.49 -9.51 -22.83
C GLU A 186 -10.03 -9.25 -22.42
N ALA A 187 -9.83 -8.56 -21.30
CA ALA A 187 -8.50 -8.18 -20.84
C ALA A 187 -7.68 -9.36 -20.29
N LEU A 188 -8.28 -10.19 -19.44
CA LEU A 188 -7.59 -11.29 -18.75
C LEU A 188 -7.49 -12.57 -19.60
N GLY A 189 -8.30 -12.68 -20.65
CA GLY A 189 -8.44 -13.87 -21.48
C GLY A 189 -9.32 -14.96 -20.83
N SER A 190 -9.78 -15.91 -21.66
CA SER A 190 -10.80 -16.91 -21.27
C SER A 190 -10.37 -17.91 -20.19
N ASP A 191 -9.07 -18.06 -19.93
CA ASP A 191 -8.54 -18.98 -18.91
C ASP A 191 -8.66 -18.43 -17.47
N VAL A 192 -8.87 -17.12 -17.33
CA VAL A 192 -8.99 -16.46 -16.03
C VAL A 192 -10.42 -16.00 -15.84
N GLN A 193 -11.12 -16.64 -14.90
CA GLN A 193 -12.50 -16.29 -14.56
C GLN A 193 -12.54 -15.51 -13.24
N PRO A 194 -12.55 -14.16 -13.27
CA PRO A 194 -12.74 -13.37 -12.07
C PRO A 194 -14.13 -13.59 -11.50
N ARG A 195 -14.22 -13.57 -10.17
CA ARG A 195 -15.50 -13.52 -9.45
C ARG A 195 -15.86 -12.07 -9.18
N LEU A 196 -17.08 -11.69 -9.54
CA LEU A 196 -17.62 -10.35 -9.31
C LEU A 196 -18.81 -10.39 -8.38
N TRP A 197 -18.89 -9.43 -7.45
CA TRP A 197 -20.09 -9.22 -6.64
C TRP A 197 -20.18 -7.78 -6.15
N VAL A 198 -21.39 -7.40 -5.72
CA VAL A 198 -21.63 -6.11 -5.05
C VAL A 198 -21.70 -6.37 -3.55
N GLU A 199 -20.67 -5.93 -2.84
CA GLU A 199 -20.59 -5.98 -1.39
C GLU A 199 -21.41 -4.83 -0.79
N HIS A 200 -22.30 -5.18 0.14
CA HIS A 200 -23.15 -4.20 0.80
C HIS A 200 -22.41 -3.58 1.98
N LEU A 201 -22.48 -2.26 2.10
CA LEU A 201 -21.91 -1.57 3.25
C LEU A 201 -22.75 -1.87 4.50
N PRO A 202 -22.11 -2.01 5.68
CA PRO A 202 -22.82 -2.21 6.94
C PRO A 202 -23.69 -0.98 7.29
N GLY A 203 -24.68 -1.16 8.16
CA GLY A 203 -25.54 -0.05 8.59
C GLY A 203 -24.83 0.99 9.46
N SER A 204 -23.65 0.68 10.02
CA SER A 204 -22.85 1.56 10.86
C SER A 204 -21.36 1.49 10.54
N VAL A 205 -20.65 2.59 10.85
CA VAL A 205 -19.21 2.72 10.60
C VAL A 205 -18.38 1.66 11.34
N ASP A 206 -18.85 1.20 12.50
CA ASP A 206 -18.18 0.15 13.31
C ASP A 206 -18.05 -1.18 12.55
N GLY A 207 -18.96 -1.45 11.61
CA GLY A 207 -18.93 -2.65 10.78
C GLY A 207 -17.87 -2.61 9.67
N VAL A 208 -17.40 -1.42 9.27
CA VAL A 208 -16.55 -1.22 8.09
C VAL A 208 -15.22 -1.96 8.23
N ALA A 209 -14.61 -1.91 9.41
CA ALA A 209 -13.33 -2.57 9.66
C ALA A 209 -13.40 -4.10 9.41
N ARG A 210 -14.53 -4.73 9.79
CA ARG A 210 -14.76 -6.16 9.56
C ARG A 210 -14.94 -6.48 8.08
N VAL A 211 -15.71 -5.66 7.35
CA VAL A 211 -15.91 -5.86 5.91
C VAL A 211 -14.59 -5.74 5.16
N LEU A 212 -13.82 -4.67 5.41
CA LEU A 212 -12.53 -4.49 4.76
C LEU A 212 -11.53 -5.59 5.12
N ALA A 213 -11.49 -6.05 6.37
CA ALA A 213 -10.65 -7.18 6.75
C ALA A 213 -11.00 -8.45 5.97
N GLY A 214 -12.30 -8.79 5.88
CA GLY A 214 -12.76 -9.97 5.13
C GLY A 214 -12.52 -9.88 3.62
N LEU A 215 -12.35 -8.68 3.06
CA LEU A 215 -11.98 -8.45 1.66
C LEU A 215 -10.46 -8.36 1.42
N SER A 216 -9.67 -8.21 2.48
CA SER A 216 -8.20 -8.14 2.40
C SER A 216 -7.51 -9.48 2.66
N GLU A 217 -8.24 -10.47 3.19
CA GLU A 217 -7.84 -11.89 3.22
C GLU A 217 -7.72 -12.48 1.81
#